data_AF-A0A1A7RES3-F1
#
_entry.id   AF-A0A1A7RES3-F1
#
_cell.length_a   1.000
_cell.length_b   1.000
_cell.length_c   1.000
_cell.angle_alpha   90.00
_cell.angle_beta   90.00
_cell.angle_gamma   90.00
#
_symmetry.space_group_name_H-M   'P 1'
#
loop_
_entity.id
_entity.type
_entity.pdbx_description
1 polymer ?
#
loop_
_entity_poly.entity_id
_entity_poly.type
_entity_poly.pdbx_seq_one_letter_code
_entity_poly.pdbx_strand_id
1 'polypeptide(L)'
;MSNQSNSMQDILVKVYSVKDMHDLASLAECDMQWMNTAIEHVKKELKKLLDECVVPGHQLSELMTHLDMYEYIALSRLGHYSDKAMEYGAETDANKKAESL
;
A
#
# COMPACT_ATOMS: atom_id res chain seq x y z
N MET A 1 33.36 29.40 -35.58
CA MET A 1 33.71 28.25 -34.74
C MET A 1 32.63 28.10 -33.69
N SER A 2 31.86 27.04 -33.77
CA SER A 2 30.78 26.71 -32.83
C SER A 2 31.37 26.25 -31.51
N ASN A 3 31.12 26.97 -30.42
CA ASN A 3 31.17 26.40 -29.08
C ASN A 3 29.73 26.37 -28.58
N GLN A 4 29.00 25.34 -29.00
CA GLN A 4 27.87 24.85 -28.22
C GLN A 4 28.46 24.34 -26.91
N SER A 5 28.45 25.20 -25.88
CA SER A 5 28.47 24.71 -24.52
C SER A 5 27.24 23.84 -24.39
N ASN A 6 27.43 22.52 -24.43
CA ASN A 6 26.43 21.56 -23.99
C ASN A 6 26.04 21.97 -22.57
N SER A 7 24.97 22.76 -22.45
CA SER A 7 24.15 22.74 -21.26
C SER A 7 23.67 21.30 -21.19
N MET A 8 24.39 20.48 -20.41
CA MET A 8 23.74 19.41 -19.68
C MET A 8 22.68 20.13 -18.87
N GLN A 9 21.52 20.33 -19.50
CA GLN A 9 20.27 20.57 -18.83
C GLN A 9 20.23 19.48 -17.79
N ASP A 10 20.48 19.86 -16.53
CA ASP A 10 20.53 18.96 -15.40
C ASP A 10 19.41 17.94 -15.58
N ILE A 11 19.78 16.69 -15.81
CA ILE A 11 18.88 15.59 -15.48
C ILE A 11 18.85 15.64 -13.96
N LEU A 12 18.01 16.53 -13.42
CA LEU A 12 17.66 16.60 -12.02
C LEU A 12 16.99 15.26 -11.73
N VAL A 13 17.80 14.28 -11.34
CA VAL A 13 17.31 13.04 -10.75
C VAL A 13 16.56 13.49 -9.51
N LYS A 14 15.23 13.48 -9.59
CA LYS A 14 14.38 13.85 -8.47
C LYS A 14 14.64 12.84 -7.35
N VAL A 15 15.33 13.27 -6.30
CA VAL A 15 15.57 12.46 -5.11
C VAL A 15 14.36 12.61 -4.19
N TYR A 16 13.73 11.49 -3.85
CA TYR A 16 12.64 11.48 -2.87
C TYR A 16 13.22 11.65 -1.47
N SER A 17 12.63 12.54 -0.69
CA SER A 17 12.97 12.73 0.72
C SER A 17 12.40 11.59 1.57
N VAL A 18 12.93 11.44 2.78
CA VAL A 18 12.38 10.51 3.80
C VAL A 18 10.91 10.81 4.08
N LYS A 19 10.53 12.09 4.07
CA LYS A 19 9.14 12.52 4.22
C LYS A 19 8.26 12.03 3.06
N ASP A 20 8.76 12.12 1.82
CA ASP A 20 8.01 11.60 0.66
C ASP A 20 7.80 10.08 0.78
N MET A 21 8.79 9.36 1.31
CA MET A 21 8.68 7.92 1.57
C MET A 21 7.71 7.60 2.70
N HIS A 22 7.69 8.40 3.76
CA HIS A 22 6.71 8.32 4.84
C HIS A 22 5.28 8.49 4.31
N ASP A 23 5.06 9.54 3.51
CA ASP A 23 3.73 9.83 2.96
C ASP A 23 3.28 8.70 2.02
N LEU A 24 4.19 8.18 1.19
CA LEU A 24 3.92 7.02 0.33
C LEU A 24 3.56 5.77 1.14
N ALA A 25 4.34 5.44 2.18
CA ALA A 25 4.09 4.27 3.01
C ALA A 25 2.76 4.39 3.77
N SER A 26 2.46 5.57 4.32
CA SER A 26 1.19 5.84 5.03
C SER A 26 -0.03 5.74 4.11
N LEU A 27 0.09 6.22 2.87
CA LEU A 27 -0.97 6.04 1.87
C LEU A 27 -1.17 4.57 1.51
N ALA A 28 -0.08 3.83 1.28
CA ALA A 28 -0.15 2.41 0.97
C ALA A 28 -0.72 1.59 2.14
N GLU A 29 -0.41 1.95 3.38
CA GLU A 29 -1.02 1.38 4.58
C GLU A 29 -2.55 1.59 4.57
N CYS A 30 -2.99 2.84 4.39
CA CYS A 30 -4.41 3.20 4.31
C CYS A 30 -5.13 2.40 3.21
N ASP A 31 -4.54 2.32 2.02
CA ASP A 31 -5.09 1.54 0.90
C ASP A 31 -5.27 0.06 1.26
N MET A 32 -4.32 -0.53 1.99
CA MET A 32 -4.45 -1.93 2.42
C MET A 32 -5.51 -2.13 3.51
N GLN A 33 -5.74 -1.14 4.38
CA GLN A 33 -6.88 -1.17 5.33
C GLN A 33 -8.22 -1.15 4.58
N TRP A 34 -8.35 -0.30 3.56
CA TRP A 34 -9.54 -0.25 2.70
C TRP A 34 -9.73 -1.54 1.92
N MET A 35 -8.65 -2.11 1.37
CA MET A 35 -8.70 -3.37 0.65
C MET A 35 -9.16 -4.51 1.56
N ASN A 36 -8.62 -4.61 2.77
CA ASN A 36 -9.02 -5.63 3.72
C ASN A 36 -10.52 -5.49 4.08
N THR A 37 -10.96 -4.27 4.41
CA THR A 37 -12.38 -3.96 4.69
C THR A 37 -13.30 -4.38 3.53
N ALA A 38 -12.89 -4.10 2.30
CA ALA A 38 -13.67 -4.47 1.12
C ALA A 38 -13.75 -6.00 0.94
N ILE A 39 -12.64 -6.71 1.13
CA ILE A 39 -12.59 -8.18 1.03
C ILE A 39 -13.45 -8.82 2.12
N GLU A 40 -13.35 -8.36 3.37
CA GLU A 40 -14.18 -8.84 4.48
C GLU A 40 -15.67 -8.65 4.19
N HIS A 41 -16.05 -7.50 3.63
CA HIS A 41 -17.42 -7.23 3.23
C HIS A 41 -17.90 -8.20 2.14
N VAL A 42 -17.10 -8.42 1.08
CA VAL A 42 -17.44 -9.38 0.02
C VAL A 42 -17.57 -10.80 0.57
N LYS A 43 -16.66 -11.25 1.44
CA LYS A 43 -16.73 -12.56 2.10
C LYS A 43 -18.03 -12.71 2.90
N LYS A 44 -18.46 -11.67 3.60
CA LYS A 44 -19.70 -11.68 4.38
C LYS A 44 -20.93 -11.81 3.48
N GLU A 45 -21.03 -11.03 2.41
CA GLU A 45 -22.15 -11.13 1.48
C GLU A 45 -22.17 -12.46 0.73
N LEU A 46 -20.99 -13.01 0.40
CA LEU A 46 -20.89 -14.33 -0.23
C LEU A 46 -21.39 -15.46 0.70
N LYS A 47 -21.10 -15.37 2.00
CA LYS A 47 -21.62 -16.32 3.00
C LYS A 47 -23.15 -16.26 3.09
N LYS A 48 -23.73 -15.06 3.11
CA LYS A 48 -25.20 -14.92 3.11
C LYS A 48 -25.84 -15.56 1.88
N LEU A 49 -25.24 -15.33 0.70
CA LEU A 49 -25.71 -15.95 -0.54
C LEU A 49 -25.63 -17.48 -0.50
N LEU A 50 -24.61 -18.05 0.17
CA LEU A 50 -24.49 -19.49 0.37
C LEU A 50 -25.60 -20.05 1.26
N ASP A 51 -25.98 -19.30 2.29
CA ASP A 51 -27.06 -19.68 3.21
C ASP A 51 -28.45 -19.55 2.55
N GLU A 52 -28.62 -18.62 1.61
CA GLU A 52 -29.91 -18.31 0.96
C GLU A 52 -30.15 -19.05 -0.37
N CYS A 53 -29.10 -19.43 -1.11
CA CYS A 53 -29.24 -20.00 -2.45
C CYS A 53 -28.83 -21.49 -2.52
N VAL A 54 -29.56 -22.28 -3.32
CA VAL A 54 -29.19 -23.67 -3.71
C VAL A 54 -28.15 -23.64 -4.84
N VAL A 55 -27.07 -22.86 -4.70
CA VAL A 55 -25.97 -22.86 -5.67
C VAL A 55 -25.10 -24.10 -5.45
N PRO A 56 -24.54 -24.73 -6.49
CA PRO A 56 -23.52 -25.76 -6.30
C PRO A 56 -22.34 -25.20 -5.50
N GLY A 57 -22.16 -25.65 -4.25
CA GLY A 57 -21.22 -25.06 -3.28
C GLY A 57 -19.75 -25.05 -3.73
N HIS A 58 -19.38 -25.83 -4.74
CA HIS A 58 -18.03 -25.89 -5.30
C HIS A 58 -17.55 -24.55 -5.89
N GLN A 59 -18.32 -23.90 -6.76
CA GLN A 59 -17.90 -22.65 -7.40
C GLN A 59 -17.74 -21.49 -6.39
N LEU A 60 -18.61 -21.46 -5.37
CA LEU A 60 -18.51 -20.48 -4.28
C LEU A 60 -17.33 -20.77 -3.35
N SER A 61 -17.01 -22.04 -3.10
CA SER A 61 -15.85 -22.41 -2.27
C SER A 61 -14.51 -21.98 -2.89
N GLU A 62 -14.38 -22.08 -4.21
CA GLU A 62 -13.22 -21.57 -4.93
C GLU A 62 -13.13 -20.05 -4.81
N LEU A 63 -14.25 -19.34 -4.97
CA LEU A 63 -14.26 -17.88 -4.81
C LEU A 63 -13.88 -17.46 -3.39
N MET A 64 -14.39 -18.14 -2.35
CA MET A 64 -13.99 -17.89 -0.96
C MET A 64 -12.48 -18.08 -0.76
N THR A 65 -11.91 -19.15 -1.33
CA THR A 65 -10.48 -19.42 -1.26
C THR A 65 -9.66 -18.29 -1.89
N HIS A 66 -10.09 -17.76 -3.05
CA HIS A 66 -9.41 -16.62 -3.67
C HIS A 66 -9.52 -15.35 -2.80
N LEU A 67 -10.68 -15.11 -2.18
CA LEU A 67 -10.84 -13.98 -1.25
C LEU A 67 -9.92 -14.12 -0.04
N ASP A 68 -9.76 -15.31 0.54
CA ASP A 68 -8.83 -15.58 1.63
C ASP A 68 -7.37 -15.31 1.21
N MET A 69 -7.00 -15.70 -0.01
CA MET A 69 -5.67 -15.40 -0.56
C MET A 69 -5.44 -13.89 -0.73
N TYR A 70 -6.42 -13.14 -1.24
CA TYR A 70 -6.30 -11.69 -1.38
C TYR A 70 -6.25 -10.98 -0.02
N GLU A 71 -7.04 -11.44 0.95
CA GLU A 71 -7.02 -10.94 2.32
C GLU A 71 -5.63 -11.12 2.94
N TYR A 72 -5.04 -12.30 2.79
CA TYR A 72 -3.67 -12.58 3.24
C TYR A 72 -2.65 -11.60 2.62
N ILE A 73 -2.73 -11.35 1.31
CA ILE A 73 -1.83 -10.41 0.63
C ILE A 73 -2.04 -8.99 1.15
N ALA A 74 -3.29 -8.56 1.32
CA ALA A 74 -3.62 -7.25 1.84
C ALA A 74 -3.08 -7.06 3.27
N LEU A 75 -3.28 -8.05 4.15
CA LEU A 75 -2.76 -8.04 5.52
C LEU A 75 -1.22 -8.03 5.57
N SER A 76 -0.57 -8.85 4.74
CA SER A 76 0.89 -8.88 4.66
C SER A 76 1.47 -7.54 4.21
N ARG A 77 0.85 -6.91 3.20
CA ARG A 77 1.25 -5.59 2.71
C ARG A 77 0.93 -4.49 3.71
N LEU A 78 -0.21 -4.59 4.40
CA LEU A 78 -0.59 -3.67 5.46
C LEU A 78 0.52 -3.61 6.52
N GLY A 79 0.91 -4.76 7.08
CA GLY A 79 1.99 -4.82 8.06
C GLY A 79 3.31 -4.23 7.54
N HIS A 80 3.69 -4.57 6.31
CA HIS A 80 4.89 -4.00 5.69
C HIS A 80 4.85 -2.47 5.60
N TYR A 81 3.73 -1.90 5.16
CA TYR A 81 3.61 -0.45 5.00
C TYR A 81 3.41 0.27 6.34
N SER A 82 2.76 -0.35 7.33
CA SER A 82 2.72 0.15 8.71
C SER A 82 4.13 0.27 9.29
N ASP A 83 4.95 -0.77 9.13
CA ASP A 83 6.35 -0.77 9.60
C ASP A 83 7.16 0.33 8.90
N LYS A 84 7.00 0.48 7.58
CA LYS A 84 7.70 1.51 6.80
C LYS A 84 7.25 2.92 7.13
N ALA A 85 5.94 3.15 7.31
CA ALA A 85 5.43 4.44 7.73
C ALA A 85 6.01 4.82 9.10
N MET A 86 6.03 3.89 10.06
CA MET A 86 6.64 4.12 11.36
C MET A 86 8.15 4.43 11.27
N GLU A 87 8.91 3.65 10.49
CA GLU A 87 10.35 3.85 10.28
C GLU A 87 10.65 5.24 9.71
N TYR A 88 10.02 5.59 8.58
CA TYR A 88 10.25 6.88 7.92
C TYR A 88 9.70 8.06 8.73
N GLY A 89 8.66 7.86 9.52
CA GLY A 89 8.10 8.87 10.41
C GLY A 89 9.09 9.23 11.51
N ALA A 90 9.69 8.22 12.15
CA ALA A 90 10.72 8.41 13.16
C ALA A 90 11.96 9.12 12.59
N GLU A 91 12.41 8.73 11.40
CA GLU A 91 13.55 9.39 10.73
C GLU A 91 13.22 10.84 10.34
N THR A 92 12.01 11.10 9.83
CA THR A 92 11.54 12.45 9.51
C THR A 92 11.57 13.36 10.74
N ASP A 93 11.13 12.86 11.90
CA ASP A 93 11.14 13.64 13.15
C ASP A 93 12.53 13.83 13.73
N ALA A 94 13.44 12.87 13.55
CA ALA A 94 14.84 13.03 13.90
C ALA A 94 15.50 14.14 13.07
N ASN A 95 15.25 14.16 11.76
CA ASN A 95 15.79 15.17 10.84
C ASN A 95 15.29 16.58 11.20
N LYS A 96 13.98 16.75 11.49
CA LYS A 96 13.44 18.03 11.96
C LYS A 96 14.11 18.53 13.25
N LYS A 97 14.40 17.62 14.19
CA LYS A 97 15.08 17.98 15.45
C LYS A 97 16.54 18.41 15.19
N ALA A 98 17.24 17.71 14.32
CA ALA A 98 18.63 18.04 13.96
C ALA A 98 18.74 19.40 13.27
N GLU A 99 17.76 19.78 12.43
CA GLU A 99 17.70 21.10 11.78
C GLU A 99 17.38 22.24 12.75
N SER A 100 16.84 21.94 13.93
CA SER A 100 16.46 22.93 14.95
C SER A 100 17.54 23.23 16.00
N LEU A 101 18.69 22.55 15.94
CA LEU A 101 19.86 22.70 16.84
C LEU A 101 20.97 23.52 16.18
#